data_AF-A0A8J4B026-F1
#
_entry.id   AF-A0A8J4B026-F1
#
_cell.length_a   1.000
_cell.length_b   1.000
_cell.length_c   1.000
_cell.angle_alpha   90.00
_cell.angle_beta   90.00
_cell.angle_gamma   90.00
#
_symmetry.space_group_name_H-M   'P 1'
#
loop_
_entity.id
_entity.type
_entity.pdbx_description
1 polymer ?
#
loop_
_entity_poly.entity_id
_entity_poly.type
_entity_poly.pdbx_seq_one_letter_code
_entity_poly.pdbx_strand_id
1 'polypeptide(L)'
;MMEFAHVSKSGGTSFCSLAMDNGCQSDTKRNCLVDAFGDDPRYFDQSYHEVLRGDCSTSCDNIEKPMKWRLPVSCTARRMWLRRYALNVYANEYTAFGGIKSPVLAHPCRNMFTVLQLRHPYDRVISHIKFAWIIYLLRCGERDSRAVYFKHGNGTDVWSALMPAPTNNYLIRSLLGEVVFNLPRGAISSEHLEIARELLAKQYDVLLVLEDRDLFQMSLRYGLGFQRLNPRHDNKTPKSSEESLPGDLEQLYELNKLDLQLYQFGVLMARLDAIVYDAASRIVKSRVTVTPSPSRPPPQRPACSPGDMSKPHCHVEEVGGEGRCGWIGGR
;
A
#
# COMPACT_ATOMS: atom_id res chain seq x y z
N MET A 1 1.16 3.99 14.06
CA MET A 1 0.31 4.48 12.97
C MET A 1 1.09 4.31 11.70
N MET A 2 0.46 3.70 10.71
CA MET A 2 1.08 3.27 9.47
C MET A 2 0.29 3.83 8.29
N GLU A 3 1.00 4.45 7.35
CA GLU A 3 0.50 4.72 6.00
C GLU A 3 0.97 3.60 5.08
N PHE A 4 0.02 2.98 4.39
CA PHE A 4 0.28 1.98 3.38
C PHE A 4 0.00 2.56 1.98
N ALA A 5 1.06 2.90 1.25
CA ALA A 5 0.97 3.34 -0.14
C ALA A 5 0.73 2.13 -1.05
N HIS A 6 -0.45 2.11 -1.65
CA HIS A 6 -0.94 0.98 -2.42
C HIS A 6 -0.92 1.30 -3.91
N VAL A 7 0.17 0.90 -4.57
CA VAL A 7 0.39 1.11 -6.01
C VAL A 7 0.13 -0.21 -6.78
N SER A 8 -0.90 -0.95 -6.40
CA SER A 8 -1.32 -2.18 -7.08
C SER A 8 -2.83 -2.34 -7.03
N LYS A 9 -3.45 -3.16 -7.89
CA LYS A 9 -4.89 -3.47 -7.75
C LYS A 9 -5.17 -4.49 -6.65
N SER A 10 -4.43 -5.61 -6.65
CA SER A 10 -4.80 -6.82 -5.88
C SER A 10 -4.20 -6.89 -4.48
N GLY A 11 -3.22 -6.04 -4.15
CA GLY A 11 -2.49 -6.15 -2.89
C GLY A 11 -3.18 -5.56 -1.66
N GLY A 12 -4.06 -4.57 -1.84
CA GLY A 12 -4.56 -3.74 -0.74
C GLY A 12 -5.48 -4.49 0.19
N THR A 13 -6.42 -5.26 -0.36
CA THR A 13 -7.29 -6.14 0.44
C THR A 13 -6.48 -7.14 1.26
N SER A 14 -5.51 -7.81 0.64
CA SER A 14 -4.68 -8.81 1.32
C SER A 14 -3.80 -8.19 2.40
N PHE A 15 -3.19 -7.03 2.15
CA PHE A 15 -2.41 -6.31 3.17
C PHE A 15 -3.29 -5.85 4.33
N CYS A 16 -4.45 -5.27 4.03
CA CYS A 16 -5.38 -4.79 5.04
C CYS A 16 -5.83 -5.92 5.98
N SER A 17 -6.26 -7.05 5.41
CA SER A 17 -6.61 -8.24 6.18
C SER A 17 -5.43 -8.76 7.00
N LEU A 18 -4.23 -8.78 6.42
CA LEU A 18 -3.03 -9.23 7.11
C LEU A 18 -2.66 -8.32 8.30
N ALA A 19 -2.77 -7.00 8.12
CA ALA A 19 -2.50 -6.04 9.19
C ALA A 19 -3.47 -6.26 10.37
N MET A 20 -4.77 -6.46 10.08
CA MET A 20 -5.78 -6.78 11.09
C MET A 20 -5.54 -8.12 11.78
N ASP A 21 -5.16 -9.15 11.03
CA ASP A 21 -4.78 -10.46 11.58
C ASP A 21 -3.57 -10.35 12.53
N ASN A 22 -2.75 -9.29 12.41
CA ASN A 22 -1.64 -8.94 13.30
C ASN A 22 -1.97 -7.86 14.35
N GLY A 23 -3.27 -7.59 14.58
CA GLY A 23 -3.76 -6.71 15.64
C GLY A 23 -3.84 -5.22 15.27
N CYS A 24 -3.59 -4.85 14.02
CA CYS A 24 -3.84 -3.49 13.56
C CYS A 24 -5.33 -3.17 13.51
N GLN A 25 -5.69 -1.90 13.73
CA GLN A 25 -7.04 -1.37 13.61
C GLN A 25 -7.12 -0.46 12.39
N SER A 26 -8.15 -0.67 11.56
CA SER A 26 -8.36 0.05 10.30
C SER A 26 -9.85 0.17 9.96
N ASP A 27 -10.16 1.01 8.97
CA ASP A 27 -11.46 0.99 8.32
C ASP A 27 -11.59 -0.23 7.40
N THR A 28 -12.48 -1.14 7.76
CA THR A 28 -12.65 -2.44 7.07
C THR A 28 -13.48 -2.34 5.80
N LYS A 29 -14.17 -1.23 5.55
CA LYS A 29 -15.16 -1.16 4.46
C LYS A 29 -14.52 -1.13 3.08
N ARG A 30 -13.30 -0.60 2.95
CA ARG A 30 -12.70 -0.27 1.65
C ARG A 30 -11.18 -0.47 1.62
N ASN A 31 -10.68 -1.67 1.90
CA ASN A 31 -9.23 -1.99 1.86
C ASN A 31 -8.37 -1.05 2.73
N CYS A 32 -8.80 -0.74 3.96
CA CYS A 32 -8.10 0.19 4.84
C CYS A 32 -8.12 1.66 4.38
N LEU A 33 -8.90 2.03 3.35
CA LEU A 33 -9.13 3.43 2.98
C LEU A 33 -9.94 4.16 4.06
N VAL A 34 -9.56 5.41 4.33
CA VAL A 34 -10.33 6.32 5.19
C VAL A 34 -11.00 7.37 4.32
N ASP A 35 -12.33 7.36 4.27
CA ASP A 35 -13.14 8.20 3.38
C ASP A 35 -12.82 9.69 3.52
N ALA A 36 -12.58 10.14 4.74
CA ALA A 36 -12.26 11.53 5.05
C ALA A 36 -10.95 12.02 4.39
N PHE A 37 -10.09 11.11 3.91
CA PHE A 37 -8.81 11.45 3.31
C PHE A 37 -8.86 11.55 1.78
N GLY A 38 -9.87 10.94 1.14
CA GLY A 38 -10.01 10.96 -0.32
C GLY A 38 -8.83 10.31 -1.06
N ASP A 39 -8.25 9.26 -0.51
CA ASP A 39 -7.15 8.51 -1.14
C ASP A 39 -7.63 7.34 -2.02
N ASP A 40 -8.90 7.37 -2.42
CA ASP A 40 -9.44 6.42 -3.37
C ASP A 40 -8.74 6.52 -4.73
N PRO A 41 -8.61 5.41 -5.47
CA PRO A 41 -7.95 5.44 -6.77
C PRO A 41 -8.71 6.31 -7.76
N ARG A 42 -7.96 6.92 -8.67
CA ARG A 42 -8.47 7.88 -9.66
C ARG A 42 -7.91 7.50 -11.02
N TYR A 43 -8.64 6.65 -11.72
CA TYR A 43 -8.12 5.96 -12.90
C TYR A 43 -8.61 6.56 -14.20
N PHE A 44 -9.86 7.03 -14.24
CA PHE A 44 -10.55 7.26 -15.49
C PHE A 44 -10.58 8.73 -15.87
N ASP A 45 -10.19 9.02 -17.10
CA ASP A 45 -10.43 10.31 -17.73
C ASP A 45 -11.92 10.43 -18.09
N GLN A 46 -12.62 11.32 -17.38
CA GLN A 46 -14.06 11.53 -17.58
C GLN A 46 -14.35 12.11 -18.98
N SER A 47 -13.50 13.00 -19.49
CA SER A 47 -13.70 13.60 -20.81
C SER A 47 -13.55 12.57 -21.92
N TYR A 48 -12.56 11.68 -21.83
CA TYR A 48 -12.42 10.59 -22.79
C TYR A 48 -13.52 9.53 -22.65
N HIS A 49 -13.98 9.25 -21.43
CA HIS A 49 -15.17 8.41 -21.21
C HIS A 49 -16.40 8.96 -21.97
N GLU A 50 -16.63 10.28 -21.92
CA GLU A 50 -17.71 10.94 -22.67
C GLU A 50 -17.51 10.85 -24.19
N VAL A 51 -16.28 10.94 -24.68
CA VAL A 51 -15.96 10.71 -26.10
C VAL A 51 -16.31 9.29 -26.54
N LEU A 52 -15.97 8.27 -25.73
CA LEU A 52 -16.33 6.88 -26.02
C LEU A 52 -17.84 6.68 -26.03
N ARG A 53 -18.55 7.34 -25.11
CA ARG A 53 -20.01 7.31 -25.02
C ARG A 53 -20.69 7.96 -26.24
N GLY A 54 -20.16 9.10 -26.70
CA GLY A 54 -20.81 9.94 -27.70
C GLY A 54 -22.18 10.43 -27.23
N ASP A 55 -23.18 10.43 -28.12
CA ASP A 55 -24.54 10.88 -27.82
C ASP A 55 -25.43 9.79 -27.17
N CYS A 56 -24.88 8.59 -26.93
CA CYS A 56 -25.64 7.51 -26.30
C CYS A 56 -25.87 7.82 -24.81
N SER A 57 -27.11 7.68 -24.33
CA SER A 57 -27.37 7.64 -22.88
C SER A 57 -27.20 6.20 -22.39
N THR A 58 -26.45 6.01 -21.30
CA THR A 58 -26.23 4.70 -20.70
C THR A 58 -26.44 4.77 -19.19
N SER A 59 -26.48 3.62 -18.50
CA SER A 59 -26.48 3.60 -17.03
C SER A 59 -25.14 4.04 -16.42
N CYS A 60 -24.16 4.40 -17.24
CA CYS A 60 -22.76 4.63 -16.90
C CYS A 60 -22.29 6.05 -17.22
N ASP A 61 -23.20 7.02 -17.32
CA ASP A 61 -22.87 8.40 -17.70
C ASP A 61 -21.80 9.04 -16.78
N ASN A 62 -21.73 8.60 -15.52
CA ASN A 62 -20.68 8.97 -14.57
C ASN A 62 -19.84 7.74 -14.26
N ILE A 63 -18.56 7.77 -14.63
CA ILE A 63 -17.66 6.66 -14.32
C ILE A 63 -17.24 6.69 -12.85
N GLU A 64 -17.10 5.51 -12.24
CA GLU A 64 -16.48 5.41 -10.92
C GLU A 64 -15.00 5.79 -11.01
N LYS A 65 -14.44 6.36 -9.95
CA LYS A 65 -13.00 6.69 -9.86
C LYS A 65 -12.51 7.66 -10.95
N PRO A 66 -13.22 8.78 -11.21
CA PRO A 66 -12.75 9.78 -12.17
C PRO A 66 -11.45 10.42 -11.68
N MET A 67 -10.60 10.82 -12.62
CA MET A 67 -9.44 11.65 -12.35
C MET A 67 -9.90 13.02 -11.84
N LYS A 68 -9.54 13.33 -10.60
CA LYS A 68 -9.80 14.61 -9.93
C LYS A 68 -8.67 14.89 -8.95
N TRP A 69 -8.49 16.16 -8.59
CA TRP A 69 -7.54 16.57 -7.54
C TRP A 69 -7.99 16.13 -6.15
N ARG A 70 -7.06 15.71 -5.30
CA ARG A 70 -7.34 15.34 -3.91
C ARG A 70 -7.71 16.57 -3.10
N LEU A 71 -8.61 16.40 -2.14
CA LEU A 71 -8.82 17.40 -1.11
C LEU A 71 -7.57 17.47 -0.21
N PRO A 72 -7.01 18.67 0.03
CA PRO A 72 -5.77 18.80 0.78
C PRO A 72 -6.02 18.50 2.27
N VAL A 73 -5.67 17.29 2.71
CA VAL A 73 -5.66 16.90 4.13
C VAL A 73 -4.22 16.70 4.59
N SER A 74 -3.77 17.54 5.53
CA SER A 74 -2.38 17.49 6.02
C SER A 74 -2.08 16.21 6.79
N CYS A 75 -0.81 15.80 6.81
CA CYS A 75 -0.37 14.63 7.57
C CYS A 75 -0.62 14.73 9.08
N THR A 76 -0.61 15.94 9.63
CA THR A 76 -0.98 16.16 11.04
C THR A 76 -2.47 15.92 11.24
N ALA A 77 -3.33 16.45 10.37
CA ALA A 77 -4.78 16.21 10.42
C ALA A 77 -5.11 14.71 10.27
N ARG A 78 -4.47 14.02 9.32
CA ARG A 78 -4.59 12.57 9.14
C ARG A 78 -4.23 11.81 10.42
N ARG A 79 -3.07 12.12 11.02
CA ARG A 79 -2.63 11.48 12.27
C ARG A 79 -3.60 11.70 13.43
N MET A 80 -4.12 12.93 13.57
CA MET A 80 -5.11 13.25 14.61
C MET A 80 -6.41 12.49 14.39
N TRP A 81 -6.85 12.38 13.13
CA TRP A 81 -8.03 11.61 12.76
C TRP A 81 -7.88 10.14 13.13
N LEU A 82 -6.78 9.50 12.71
CA LEU A 82 -6.49 8.10 13.04
C LEU A 82 -6.48 7.87 14.56
N ARG A 83 -5.83 8.74 15.34
CA ARG A 83 -5.85 8.68 16.81
C ARG A 83 -7.26 8.78 17.40
N ARG A 84 -8.07 9.72 16.91
CA ARG A 84 -9.45 9.93 17.39
C ARG A 84 -10.32 8.69 17.23
N TYR A 85 -10.09 7.91 16.16
CA TYR A 85 -10.84 6.70 15.85
C TYR A 85 -10.09 5.41 16.20
N ALA A 86 -9.01 5.49 16.99
CA ALA A 86 -8.14 4.37 17.36
C ALA A 86 -7.55 3.56 16.19
N LEU A 87 -7.57 4.12 14.96
CA LEU A 87 -7.01 3.47 13.79
C LEU A 87 -5.47 3.59 13.82
N ASN A 88 -4.79 2.53 13.44
CA ASN A 88 -3.32 2.49 13.43
C ASN A 88 -2.72 2.08 12.09
N VAL A 89 -3.54 1.76 11.10
CA VAL A 89 -3.15 1.59 9.69
C VAL A 89 -4.22 2.23 8.79
N TYR A 90 -3.80 2.80 7.65
CA TYR A 90 -4.69 3.18 6.56
C TYR A 90 -3.99 3.02 5.22
N ALA A 91 -4.77 2.87 4.15
CA ALA A 91 -4.28 2.79 2.78
C ALA A 91 -4.36 4.16 2.07
N ASN A 92 -3.34 4.44 1.27
CA ASN A 92 -3.34 5.51 0.29
C ASN A 92 -3.24 4.87 -1.11
N GLU A 93 -4.35 4.82 -1.84
CA GLU A 93 -4.44 4.18 -3.17
C GLU A 93 -4.34 5.21 -4.33
N TYR A 94 -3.93 6.46 -4.07
CA TYR A 94 -3.81 7.51 -5.09
C TYR A 94 -2.36 7.90 -5.37
N THR A 95 -1.86 8.96 -4.74
CA THR A 95 -0.48 9.44 -4.89
C THR A 95 0.14 9.80 -3.54
N ALA A 96 1.46 9.95 -3.51
CA ALA A 96 2.15 10.72 -2.49
C ALA A 96 1.55 12.13 -2.36
N PHE A 97 1.64 12.72 -1.18
CA PHE A 97 1.18 14.08 -0.90
C PHE A 97 2.18 15.11 -1.42
N GLY A 98 1.77 16.37 -1.52
CA GLY A 98 2.63 17.41 -2.08
C GLY A 98 2.76 17.27 -3.59
N GLY A 99 3.93 17.56 -4.15
CA GLY A 99 4.18 17.42 -5.59
C GLY A 99 3.53 18.49 -6.49
N ILE A 100 2.56 19.27 -5.99
CA ILE A 100 1.79 20.24 -6.80
C ILE A 100 2.65 21.36 -7.38
N LYS A 101 3.61 21.89 -6.62
CA LYS A 101 4.52 22.94 -7.13
C LYS A 101 5.73 22.36 -7.84
N SER A 102 6.19 21.19 -7.38
CA SER A 102 7.34 20.49 -7.92
C SER A 102 7.32 19.03 -7.45
N PRO A 103 7.64 18.06 -8.31
CA PRO A 103 7.65 16.64 -7.96
C PRO A 103 8.62 16.29 -6.82
N VAL A 104 9.70 17.06 -6.64
CA VAL A 104 10.68 16.83 -5.54
C VAL A 104 10.08 17.07 -4.16
N LEU A 105 8.95 17.78 -4.09
CA LEU A 105 8.22 18.05 -2.86
C LEU A 105 7.17 16.97 -2.57
N ALA A 106 7.10 15.90 -3.37
CA ALA A 106 6.23 14.78 -3.07
C ALA A 106 6.73 14.03 -1.83
N HIS A 107 5.80 13.58 -0.98
CA HIS A 107 6.12 12.86 0.24
C HIS A 107 4.97 11.99 0.76
N PRO A 108 5.24 10.85 1.41
CA PRO A 108 4.28 10.21 2.31
C PRO A 108 4.18 11.01 3.62
N CYS A 109 3.32 10.60 4.53
CA CYS A 109 3.20 11.22 5.84
C CYS A 109 4.36 10.83 6.77
N ARG A 110 5.42 11.66 6.78
CA ARG A 110 6.64 11.51 7.60
C ARG A 110 6.42 11.43 9.12
N ASN A 111 5.22 11.72 9.60
CA ASN A 111 4.85 11.58 11.02
C ASN A 111 4.20 10.22 11.32
N MET A 112 4.27 9.27 10.39
CA MET A 112 3.78 7.90 10.44
C MET A 112 4.83 6.96 9.88
N PHE A 113 4.69 5.67 10.18
CA PHE A 113 5.49 4.61 9.56
C PHE A 113 4.94 4.35 8.16
N THR A 114 5.81 4.20 7.16
CA THR A 114 5.43 4.23 5.75
C THR A 114 5.79 2.93 5.05
N VAL A 115 4.81 2.33 4.39
CA VAL A 115 4.95 1.05 3.69
C VAL A 115 4.54 1.24 2.24
N LEU A 116 5.38 0.84 1.30
CA LEU A 116 5.07 0.86 -0.13
C LEU A 116 5.00 -0.56 -0.66
N GLN A 117 3.89 -0.89 -1.32
CA GLN A 117 3.81 -2.12 -2.07
C GLN A 117 4.25 -1.93 -3.52
N LEU A 118 5.26 -2.68 -3.92
CA LEU A 118 5.74 -2.77 -5.29
C LEU A 118 5.10 -3.96 -6.00
N ARG A 119 4.81 -3.75 -7.28
CA ARG A 119 4.31 -4.76 -8.22
C ARG A 119 5.01 -4.56 -9.56
N HIS A 120 5.35 -5.65 -10.22
CA HIS A 120 5.93 -5.61 -11.56
C HIS A 120 5.03 -4.79 -12.50
N PRO A 121 5.56 -3.77 -13.20
CA PRO A 121 4.73 -2.80 -13.92
C PRO A 121 3.84 -3.40 -15.00
N TYR A 122 4.30 -4.46 -15.67
CA TYR A 122 3.55 -5.10 -16.75
C TYR A 122 2.34 -5.87 -16.21
N ASP A 123 2.56 -6.67 -15.16
CA ASP A 123 1.47 -7.37 -14.48
C ASP A 123 0.48 -6.41 -13.83
N ARG A 124 0.98 -5.26 -13.36
CA ARG A 124 0.16 -4.20 -12.78
C ARG A 124 -0.73 -3.53 -13.83
N VAL A 125 -0.20 -3.13 -14.99
CA VAL A 125 -1.02 -2.49 -16.04
C VAL A 125 -2.07 -3.46 -16.59
N ILE A 126 -1.70 -4.72 -16.82
CA ILE A 126 -2.64 -5.79 -17.22
C ILE A 126 -3.75 -5.93 -16.17
N SER A 127 -3.38 -5.94 -14.89
CA SER A 127 -4.34 -6.03 -13.79
C SER A 127 -5.26 -4.82 -13.67
N HIS A 128 -4.80 -3.61 -14.01
CA HIS A 128 -5.65 -2.42 -14.05
C HIS A 128 -6.63 -2.46 -15.22
N ILE A 129 -6.17 -2.84 -16.42
CA ILE A 129 -7.04 -3.00 -17.60
C ILE A 129 -8.13 -4.02 -17.35
N LYS A 130 -7.77 -5.21 -16.85
CA LYS A 130 -8.73 -6.27 -16.49
C LYS A 130 -9.75 -5.79 -15.45
N PHE A 131 -9.32 -4.99 -14.48
CA PHE A 131 -10.21 -4.43 -13.47
C PHE A 131 -11.14 -3.36 -14.03
N ALA A 132 -10.61 -2.47 -14.87
CA ALA A 132 -11.40 -1.44 -15.53
C ALA A 132 -12.47 -2.05 -16.44
N TRP A 133 -12.11 -3.07 -17.21
CA TRP A 133 -13.07 -3.83 -18.01
C TRP A 133 -14.21 -4.41 -17.16
N ILE A 134 -13.90 -5.00 -16.01
CA ILE A 134 -14.92 -5.50 -15.07
C ILE A 134 -15.82 -4.37 -14.55
N ILE A 135 -15.26 -3.18 -14.26
CA ILE A 135 -16.06 -2.01 -13.87
C ILE A 135 -17.07 -1.67 -14.98
N TYR A 136 -16.61 -1.60 -16.24
CA TYR A 136 -17.50 -1.33 -17.36
C TYR A 136 -18.60 -2.39 -17.49
N LEU A 137 -18.23 -3.68 -17.47
CA LEU A 137 -19.21 -4.76 -17.57
C LEU A 137 -20.27 -4.72 -16.47
N LEU A 138 -19.87 -4.46 -15.21
CA LEU A 138 -20.76 -4.47 -14.07
C LEU A 138 -21.60 -3.19 -13.93
N ARG A 139 -21.06 -2.03 -14.33
CA ARG A 139 -21.70 -0.72 -14.12
C ARG A 139 -22.42 -0.21 -15.36
N CYS A 140 -21.79 -0.35 -16.51
CA CYS A 140 -22.36 0.05 -17.78
C CYS A 140 -23.21 -1.07 -18.40
N GLY A 141 -23.06 -2.29 -17.92
CA GLY A 141 -23.70 -3.46 -18.50
C GLY A 141 -22.90 -4.01 -19.68
N GLU A 142 -23.03 -5.30 -19.89
CA GLU A 142 -22.27 -6.04 -20.89
C GLU A 142 -22.52 -5.55 -22.32
N ARG A 143 -23.79 -5.22 -22.63
CA ARG A 143 -24.20 -4.69 -23.94
C ARG A 143 -23.55 -3.34 -24.23
N ASP A 144 -23.68 -2.37 -23.33
CA ASP A 144 -23.20 -1.00 -23.60
C ASP A 144 -21.67 -0.94 -23.55
N SER A 145 -21.03 -1.74 -22.69
CA SER A 145 -19.57 -1.86 -22.69
C SER A 145 -19.04 -2.18 -24.08
N ARG A 146 -19.61 -3.16 -24.77
CA ARG A 146 -19.16 -3.57 -26.11
C ARG A 146 -19.71 -2.68 -27.23
N ALA A 147 -20.99 -2.33 -27.18
CA ALA A 147 -21.67 -1.64 -28.28
C ALA A 147 -21.46 -0.12 -28.28
N VAL A 148 -21.10 0.46 -27.12
CA VAL A 148 -20.89 1.91 -26.96
C VAL A 148 -19.42 2.19 -26.70
N TYR A 149 -18.90 1.73 -25.56
CA TYR A 149 -17.60 2.17 -25.06
C TYR A 149 -16.40 1.57 -25.79
N PHE A 150 -16.50 0.31 -26.20
CA PHE A 150 -15.42 -0.43 -26.86
C PHE A 150 -15.83 -0.91 -28.27
N LYS A 151 -16.79 -0.22 -28.90
CA LYS A 151 -17.32 -0.57 -30.23
C LYS A 151 -16.26 -0.60 -31.33
N HIS A 152 -15.25 0.26 -31.20
CA HIS A 152 -14.14 0.40 -32.14
C HIS A 152 -12.88 -0.34 -31.67
N GLY A 153 -13.01 -1.21 -30.68
CA GLY A 153 -11.92 -1.94 -30.05
C GLY A 153 -11.44 -1.31 -28.73
N ASN A 154 -10.45 -1.96 -28.15
CA ASN A 154 -9.87 -1.67 -26.85
C ASN A 154 -8.33 -1.72 -26.92
N GLY A 155 -7.77 -1.09 -27.95
CA GLY A 155 -6.34 -0.98 -28.18
C GLY A 155 -5.60 -0.17 -27.10
N THR A 156 -4.27 -0.19 -27.16
CA THR A 156 -3.42 0.55 -26.21
C THR A 156 -3.72 2.05 -26.21
N ASP A 157 -4.07 2.63 -27.35
CA ASP A 157 -4.48 4.02 -27.50
C ASP A 157 -5.76 4.35 -26.72
N VAL A 158 -6.80 3.50 -26.86
CA VAL A 158 -8.07 3.64 -26.13
C VAL A 158 -7.82 3.54 -24.63
N TRP A 159 -7.12 2.49 -24.17
CA TRP A 159 -6.83 2.32 -22.75
C TRP A 159 -5.96 3.43 -22.18
N SER A 160 -5.00 3.94 -22.94
CA SER A 160 -4.12 5.02 -22.48
C SER A 160 -4.76 6.39 -22.49
N ALA A 161 -5.78 6.62 -23.31
CA ALA A 161 -6.59 7.82 -23.24
C ALA A 161 -7.62 7.73 -22.10
N LEU A 162 -8.20 6.54 -21.88
CA LEU A 162 -9.19 6.32 -20.83
C LEU A 162 -8.58 6.25 -19.43
N MET A 163 -7.41 5.63 -19.28
CA MET A 163 -6.71 5.45 -18.01
C MET A 163 -5.24 5.88 -18.08
N PRO A 164 -4.96 7.17 -18.32
CA PRO A 164 -3.63 7.64 -18.68
C PRO A 164 -2.57 7.37 -17.60
N ALA A 165 -2.93 7.45 -16.31
CA ALA A 165 -1.99 7.16 -15.25
C ALA A 165 -1.74 5.65 -15.09
N PRO A 166 -2.77 4.77 -14.93
CA PRO A 166 -2.56 3.32 -14.81
C PRO A 166 -1.79 2.65 -15.95
N THR A 167 -1.83 3.21 -17.17
CA THR A 167 -1.20 2.60 -18.36
C THR A 167 0.17 3.18 -18.72
N ASN A 168 0.67 4.19 -18.02
CA ASN A 168 1.92 4.87 -18.36
C ASN A 168 2.70 5.29 -17.11
N ASN A 169 3.68 4.48 -16.72
CA ASN A 169 4.58 4.74 -15.58
C ASN A 169 3.84 5.06 -14.26
N TYR A 170 2.88 4.22 -13.91
CA TYR A 170 1.99 4.44 -12.77
C TYR A 170 2.73 4.57 -11.42
N LEU A 171 3.82 3.83 -11.18
CA LEU A 171 4.59 3.93 -9.93
C LEU A 171 5.30 5.28 -9.82
N ILE A 172 5.98 5.72 -10.89
CA ILE A 172 6.58 7.07 -10.92
C ILE A 172 5.51 8.12 -10.67
N ARG A 173 4.37 8.04 -11.36
CA ARG A 173 3.22 8.94 -11.19
C ARG A 173 2.70 8.98 -9.76
N SER A 174 2.51 7.82 -9.14
CA SER A 174 2.04 7.74 -7.75
C SER A 174 3.06 8.31 -6.76
N LEU A 175 4.37 8.10 -6.97
CA LEU A 175 5.40 8.60 -6.06
C LEU A 175 5.64 10.11 -6.16
N LEU A 176 5.45 10.70 -7.34
CA LEU A 176 5.78 12.11 -7.60
C LEU A 176 4.60 13.08 -7.41
N GLY A 177 3.48 12.58 -6.89
CA GLY A 177 2.31 13.39 -6.55
C GLY A 177 1.43 13.77 -7.75
N GLU A 178 0.39 14.55 -7.46
CA GLU A 178 -0.75 14.72 -8.37
C GLU A 178 -0.42 15.44 -9.68
N VAL A 179 0.57 16.34 -9.69
CA VAL A 179 0.97 17.03 -10.93
C VAL A 179 1.59 16.05 -11.93
N VAL A 180 2.49 15.18 -11.47
CA VAL A 180 3.06 14.15 -12.35
C VAL A 180 2.02 13.10 -12.69
N PHE A 181 1.15 12.74 -11.74
CA PHE A 181 0.07 11.79 -11.97
C PHE A 181 -0.82 12.18 -13.15
N ASN A 182 -1.14 13.47 -13.29
CA ASN A 182 -2.01 14.00 -14.33
C ASN A 182 -1.28 14.40 -15.64
N LEU A 183 0.03 14.15 -15.78
CA LEU A 183 0.74 14.47 -17.02
C LEU A 183 0.20 13.67 -18.22
N PRO A 184 0.29 14.21 -19.45
CA PRO A 184 -0.12 13.49 -20.66
C PRO A 184 0.60 12.14 -20.86
N ARG A 185 0.05 11.31 -21.76
CA ARG A 185 0.72 10.10 -22.24
C ARG A 185 2.12 10.43 -22.78
N GLY A 186 3.11 9.62 -22.43
CA GLY A 186 4.51 9.79 -22.89
C GLY A 186 5.30 10.94 -22.24
N ALA A 187 4.68 11.76 -21.38
CA ALA A 187 5.36 12.92 -20.78
C ALA A 187 6.29 12.58 -19.59
N ILE A 188 6.30 11.32 -19.13
CA ILE A 188 7.20 10.87 -18.07
C ILE A 188 8.60 10.72 -18.65
N SER A 189 9.58 11.35 -17.99
CA SER A 189 10.96 11.48 -18.46
C SER A 189 11.95 10.76 -17.52
N SER A 190 13.21 10.68 -17.93
CA SER A 190 14.30 10.18 -17.08
C SER A 190 14.50 11.02 -15.82
N GLU A 191 14.26 12.33 -15.88
CA GLU A 191 14.33 13.20 -14.70
C GLU A 191 13.30 12.78 -13.64
N HIS A 192 12.07 12.46 -14.06
CA HIS A 192 11.05 11.92 -13.16
C HIS A 192 11.51 10.59 -12.53
N LEU A 193 12.15 9.71 -13.30
CA LEU A 193 12.71 8.46 -12.77
C LEU A 193 13.75 8.71 -11.67
N GLU A 194 14.68 9.65 -11.87
CA GLU A 194 15.70 9.96 -10.86
C GLU A 194 15.09 10.52 -9.57
N ILE A 195 14.13 11.45 -9.68
CA ILE A 195 13.42 11.95 -8.50
C ILE A 195 12.69 10.81 -7.79
N ALA A 196 12.00 9.94 -8.54
CA ALA A 196 11.26 8.82 -7.96
C ALA A 196 12.17 7.81 -7.25
N ARG A 197 13.37 7.53 -7.78
CA ARG A 197 14.39 6.70 -7.11
C ARG A 197 14.80 7.30 -5.78
N GLU A 198 15.08 8.61 -5.75
CA GLU A 198 15.43 9.30 -4.52
C GLU A 198 14.32 9.25 -3.47
N LEU A 199 13.07 9.53 -3.88
CA LEU A 199 11.95 9.50 -2.95
C LEU A 199 11.69 8.09 -2.42
N LEU A 200 11.74 7.07 -3.29
CA LEU A 200 11.58 5.67 -2.89
C LEU A 200 12.61 5.28 -1.83
N ALA A 201 13.88 5.61 -2.05
CA ALA A 201 14.96 5.24 -1.13
C ALA A 201 14.94 6.03 0.20
N LYS A 202 14.48 7.28 0.18
CA LYS A 202 14.57 8.18 1.35
C LYS A 202 13.31 8.20 2.22
N GLN A 203 12.15 7.87 1.67
CA GLN A 203 10.87 8.21 2.30
C GLN A 203 10.02 7.03 2.74
N TYR A 204 10.32 5.81 2.30
CA TYR A 204 9.55 4.62 2.67
C TYR A 204 10.34 3.73 3.61
N ASP A 205 9.73 3.38 4.74
CA ASP A 205 10.38 2.59 5.79
C ASP A 205 10.43 1.09 5.43
N VAL A 206 9.41 0.59 4.72
CA VAL A 206 9.34 -0.81 4.28
C VAL A 206 8.82 -0.91 2.85
N LEU A 207 9.53 -1.69 2.03
CA LEU A 207 9.13 -2.04 0.67
C LEU A 207 8.61 -3.48 0.64
N LEU A 208 7.41 -3.67 0.09
CA LEU A 208 6.78 -4.98 -0.08
C LEU A 208 6.76 -5.36 -1.56
N VAL A 209 7.61 -6.29 -1.98
CA VAL A 209 7.65 -6.78 -3.37
C VAL A 209 6.65 -7.94 -3.53
N LEU A 210 5.55 -7.73 -4.27
CA LEU A 210 4.45 -8.69 -4.32
C LEU A 210 4.82 -10.02 -4.98
N GLU A 211 5.68 -9.99 -5.99
CA GLU A 211 6.07 -11.14 -6.80
C GLU A 211 7.11 -12.04 -6.13
N ASP A 212 7.88 -11.48 -5.19
CA ASP A 212 8.94 -12.19 -4.48
C ASP A 212 8.42 -12.60 -3.09
N ARG A 213 7.85 -13.80 -3.01
CA ARG A 213 7.18 -14.30 -1.79
C ARG A 213 8.11 -14.28 -0.58
N ASP A 214 9.37 -14.66 -0.74
CA ASP A 214 10.32 -14.76 0.37
C ASP A 214 10.69 -13.36 0.88
N LEU A 215 10.97 -12.44 -0.05
CA LEU A 215 11.24 -11.04 0.26
C LEU A 215 10.04 -10.35 0.90
N PHE A 216 8.83 -10.62 0.40
CA PHE A 216 7.58 -10.14 0.95
C PHE A 216 7.39 -10.61 2.39
N GLN A 217 7.52 -11.91 2.65
CA GLN A 217 7.35 -12.48 3.99
C GLN A 217 8.41 -11.98 4.98
N MET A 218 9.65 -11.82 4.52
CA MET A 218 10.73 -11.27 5.35
C MET A 218 10.47 -9.81 5.71
N SER A 219 10.02 -9.00 4.76
CA SER A 219 9.68 -7.58 4.99
C SER A 219 8.49 -7.43 5.95
N LEU A 220 7.48 -8.28 5.82
CA LEU A 220 6.37 -8.33 6.79
C LEU A 220 6.86 -8.73 8.19
N ARG A 221 7.67 -9.80 8.28
CA ARG A 221 8.11 -10.32 9.58
C ARG A 221 9.04 -9.37 10.31
N TYR A 222 10.07 -8.87 9.64
CA TYR A 222 11.13 -8.08 10.27
C TYR A 222 10.90 -6.58 10.15
N GLY A 223 10.40 -6.11 9.01
CA GLY A 223 10.09 -4.70 8.80
C GLY A 223 8.82 -4.26 9.55
N LEU A 224 7.77 -5.10 9.56
CA LEU A 224 6.50 -4.75 10.21
C LEU A 224 6.25 -5.46 11.55
N GLY A 225 7.07 -6.46 11.91
CA GLY A 225 6.86 -7.26 13.11
C GLY A 225 5.66 -8.22 13.00
N PHE A 226 5.16 -8.49 11.79
CA PHE A 226 4.00 -9.35 11.60
C PHE A 226 4.36 -10.81 11.86
N GLN A 227 3.54 -11.49 12.65
CA GLN A 227 3.72 -12.90 13.00
C GLN A 227 2.85 -13.81 12.13
N ARG A 228 1.64 -13.36 11.80
CA ARG A 228 0.75 -14.06 10.86
C ARG A 228 1.06 -13.56 9.46
N LEU A 229 1.53 -14.47 8.59
CA LEU A 229 2.05 -14.15 7.25
C LEU A 229 1.23 -14.78 6.11
N ASN A 230 0.11 -15.42 6.42
CA ASN A 230 -0.74 -16.05 5.42
C ASN A 230 -1.74 -15.02 4.90
N PRO A 231 -1.51 -14.39 3.74
CA PRO A 231 -2.50 -13.46 3.19
C PRO A 231 -3.78 -14.23 2.88
N ARG A 232 -4.92 -13.69 3.32
CA ARG A 232 -6.20 -14.12 2.78
C ARG A 232 -6.32 -13.52 1.39
N HIS A 233 -6.30 -14.38 0.37
CA HIS A 233 -6.64 -13.97 -0.98
C HIS A 233 -8.17 -13.99 -1.12
N ASP A 234 -8.84 -12.92 -0.67
CA ASP A 234 -10.30 -12.79 -0.81
C ASP A 234 -10.75 -12.38 -2.23
N ASN A 235 -9.84 -12.36 -3.19
CA ASN A 235 -10.16 -11.97 -4.55
C ASN A 235 -10.82 -13.11 -5.33
N LYS A 236 -12.11 -13.36 -5.07
CA LYS A 236 -13.04 -13.95 -6.05
C LYS A 236 -13.35 -12.92 -7.15
N THR A 237 -12.32 -12.29 -7.73
CA THR A 237 -12.55 -11.46 -8.91
C THR A 237 -13.02 -12.41 -10.01
N PRO A 238 -14.14 -12.12 -10.70
CA PRO A 238 -14.53 -12.86 -11.89
C PRO A 238 -13.31 -13.00 -12.80
N LYS A 239 -13.08 -14.17 -13.39
CA LYS A 239 -12.00 -14.34 -14.37
C LYS A 239 -12.27 -13.33 -15.49
N SER A 240 -11.49 -12.25 -15.55
CA SER A 240 -11.56 -11.31 -16.66
C SER A 240 -11.14 -12.06 -17.92
N SER A 241 -11.92 -11.96 -18.99
CA SER A 241 -11.56 -12.50 -20.29
C SER A 241 -10.30 -11.81 -20.83
N GLU A 242 -9.47 -12.56 -21.57
CA GLU A 242 -8.36 -11.99 -22.35
C GLU A 242 -8.84 -10.98 -23.39
N GLU A 243 -10.14 -11.00 -23.74
CA GLU A 243 -10.83 -9.99 -24.55
C GLU A 243 -10.59 -8.56 -24.06
N SER A 244 -10.41 -8.35 -22.75
CA SER A 244 -10.17 -7.03 -22.16
C SER A 244 -8.82 -6.42 -22.53
N LEU A 245 -7.85 -7.24 -22.94
CA LEU A 245 -6.49 -6.79 -23.20
C LEU A 245 -6.34 -6.27 -24.64
N PRO A 246 -5.53 -5.23 -24.85
CA PRO A 246 -5.23 -4.78 -26.19
C PRO A 246 -4.38 -5.80 -26.93
N GLY A 247 -4.55 -5.89 -28.26
CA GLY A 247 -3.73 -6.77 -29.11
C GLY A 247 -2.26 -6.33 -29.23
N ASP A 248 -1.93 -5.09 -28.85
CA ASP A 248 -0.63 -4.45 -29.01
C ASP A 248 0.09 -4.18 -27.66
N LEU A 249 0.10 -5.19 -26.77
CA LEU A 249 0.68 -5.10 -25.41
C LEU A 249 2.11 -4.52 -25.34
N GLU A 250 2.94 -4.73 -26.37
CA GLU A 250 4.30 -4.19 -26.42
C GLU A 250 4.32 -2.65 -26.34
N GLN A 251 3.31 -1.96 -26.87
CA GLN A 251 3.20 -0.51 -26.72
C GLN A 251 2.96 -0.10 -25.26
N LEU A 252 2.18 -0.88 -24.49
CA LEU A 252 2.00 -0.64 -23.06
C LEU A 252 3.30 -0.90 -22.29
N TYR A 253 4.06 -1.92 -22.66
CA TYR A 253 5.34 -2.20 -22.00
C TYR A 253 6.35 -1.07 -22.24
N GLU A 254 6.42 -0.57 -23.47
CA GLU A 254 7.28 0.58 -23.80
C GLU A 254 6.88 1.83 -23.01
N LEU A 255 5.57 2.08 -22.83
CA LEU A 255 5.07 3.16 -21.98
C LEU A 255 5.40 2.97 -20.49
N ASN A 256 5.78 1.78 -20.03
CA ASN A 256 6.10 1.47 -18.63
C ASN A 256 7.59 1.13 -18.41
N LYS A 257 8.46 1.37 -19.40
CA LYS A 257 9.89 1.03 -19.30
C LYS A 257 10.62 1.74 -18.16
N LEU A 258 10.25 2.99 -17.86
CA LEU A 258 10.89 3.74 -16.76
C LEU A 258 10.41 3.22 -15.41
N ASP A 259 9.12 2.89 -15.32
CA ASP A 259 8.56 2.19 -14.19
C ASP A 259 9.22 0.83 -13.94
N LEU A 260 9.60 0.09 -14.99
CA LEU A 260 10.34 -1.17 -14.85
C LEU A 260 11.71 -0.93 -14.20
N GLN A 261 12.41 0.12 -14.61
CA GLN A 261 13.68 0.50 -13.99
C GLN A 261 13.52 0.93 -12.53
N LEU A 262 12.45 1.66 -12.20
CA LEU A 262 12.14 2.04 -10.83
C LEU A 262 11.77 0.82 -9.97
N TYR A 263 10.98 -0.11 -10.52
CA TYR A 263 10.63 -1.36 -9.87
C TYR A 263 11.88 -2.19 -9.56
N GLN A 264 12.78 -2.38 -10.53
CA GLN A 264 14.04 -3.09 -10.34
C GLN A 264 14.89 -2.44 -9.24
N PHE A 265 14.95 -1.10 -9.20
CA PHE A 265 15.59 -0.37 -8.13
C PHE A 265 14.93 -0.64 -6.77
N GLY A 266 13.60 -0.57 -6.69
CA GLY A 266 12.86 -0.87 -5.45
C GLY A 266 13.05 -2.32 -4.96
N VAL A 267 13.12 -3.29 -5.87
CA VAL A 267 13.45 -4.70 -5.52
C VAL A 267 14.87 -4.80 -4.96
N LEU A 268 15.84 -4.09 -5.55
CA LEU A 268 17.20 -4.04 -5.02
C LEU A 268 17.23 -3.45 -3.61
N MET A 269 16.51 -2.35 -3.36
CA MET A 269 16.39 -1.75 -2.03
C MET A 269 15.78 -2.73 -1.02
N ALA A 270 14.67 -3.39 -1.36
CA ALA A 270 14.06 -4.40 -0.50
C ALA A 270 15.02 -5.56 -0.19
N ARG A 271 15.83 -6.02 -1.16
CA ARG A 271 16.86 -7.04 -0.93
C ARG A 271 17.99 -6.56 -0.01
N LEU A 272 18.34 -5.27 -0.04
CA LEU A 272 19.28 -4.71 0.93
C LEU A 272 18.67 -4.72 2.34
N ASP A 273 17.41 -4.32 2.49
CA ASP A 273 16.69 -4.38 3.77
C ASP A 273 16.66 -5.81 4.32
N ALA A 274 16.41 -6.79 3.46
CA ALA A 274 16.45 -8.21 3.80
C ALA A 274 17.79 -8.66 4.42
N ILE A 275 18.92 -8.24 3.84
CA ILE A 275 20.25 -8.54 4.37
C ILE A 275 20.42 -7.92 5.76
N VAL A 276 19.98 -6.66 5.93
CA VAL A 276 20.01 -5.97 7.21
C VAL A 276 19.14 -6.68 8.26
N TYR A 277 17.93 -7.10 7.88
CA TYR A 277 17.02 -7.84 8.74
C TYR A 277 17.60 -9.19 9.18
N ASP A 278 18.18 -9.96 8.27
CA ASP A 278 18.81 -11.24 8.60
C ASP A 278 19.97 -11.02 9.59
N ALA A 279 20.89 -10.09 9.28
CA ALA A 279 22.01 -9.76 10.14
C ALA A 279 21.57 -9.31 11.55
N ALA A 280 20.59 -8.41 11.63
CA ALA A 280 20.03 -7.94 12.90
C ALA A 280 19.40 -9.09 13.70
N SER A 281 18.66 -9.99 13.02
CA SER A 281 17.99 -11.12 13.67
C SER A 281 18.97 -12.09 14.33
N ARG A 282 20.16 -12.31 13.73
CA ARG A 282 21.21 -13.16 14.28
C ARG A 282 21.84 -12.56 15.54
N ILE A 283 22.03 -11.24 15.56
CA ILE A 283 22.56 -10.51 16.73
C ILE A 283 21.55 -10.55 17.89
N VAL A 284 20.26 -10.41 17.62
CA VAL A 284 19.22 -10.48 18.68
C VAL A 284 19.17 -11.89 19.27
N LYS A 285 19.19 -12.94 18.43
CA LYS A 285 19.18 -14.33 18.90
C LYS A 285 20.39 -14.66 19.78
N SER A 286 21.58 -14.20 19.43
CA SER A 286 22.80 -14.48 20.21
C SER A 286 22.81 -13.82 21.59
N ARG A 287 22.09 -12.70 21.76
CA ARG A 287 21.93 -12.01 23.05
C ARG A 287 20.93 -12.70 23.98
N VAL A 288 19.90 -13.35 23.44
CA VAL A 288 18.90 -14.08 24.23
C VAL A 288 19.48 -15.38 24.79
N THR A 289 20.50 -15.96 24.12
CA THR A 289 21.23 -17.14 24.62
C THR A 289 22.33 -16.83 25.64
N VAL A 290 22.42 -15.59 26.16
CA VAL A 290 23.24 -15.34 27.36
C VAL A 290 22.57 -16.06 28.52
N THR A 291 23.17 -17.19 28.87
CA THR A 291 22.79 -18.08 29.97
C THR A 291 22.38 -17.24 31.18
N PRO A 292 21.22 -17.48 31.81
CA PRO A 292 20.90 -16.82 33.06
C PRO A 292 22.08 -17.04 34.00
N SER A 293 22.70 -15.92 34.43
CA SER A 293 23.73 -15.96 35.45
C SER A 293 23.23 -16.89 36.55
N PRO A 294 24.04 -17.86 37.03
CA PRO A 294 23.64 -18.73 38.13
C PRO A 294 23.05 -17.83 39.20
N SER A 295 21.78 -18.10 39.51
CA SER A 295 20.95 -17.24 40.32
C SER A 295 21.75 -16.83 41.55
N ARG A 296 21.94 -15.52 41.72
CA ARG A 296 22.21 -15.00 43.06
C ARG A 296 21.11 -15.62 43.92
N PRO A 297 21.45 -16.37 44.98
CA PRO A 297 20.45 -16.99 45.82
C PRO A 297 19.43 -15.92 46.20
N PRO A 298 18.13 -16.23 46.14
CA PRO A 298 17.10 -15.25 46.45
C PRO A 298 17.47 -14.60 47.79
N PRO A 299 17.43 -13.26 47.91
CA PRO A 299 17.65 -12.61 49.19
C PRO A 299 16.73 -13.32 50.19
N GLN A 300 17.33 -13.93 51.21
CA GLN A 300 16.57 -14.63 52.24
C GLN A 300 15.55 -13.63 52.75
N ARG A 301 14.26 -13.91 52.51
CA ARG A 301 13.20 -13.12 53.12
C ARG A 301 13.44 -13.22 54.62
N PRO A 302 13.57 -12.10 55.35
CA PRO A 302 13.64 -12.18 56.80
C PRO A 302 12.43 -12.99 57.27
N ALA A 303 12.70 -14.06 58.02
CA ALA A 303 11.65 -14.89 58.58
C ALA A 303 10.72 -13.99 59.39
N CYS A 304 9.42 -13.98 59.07
CA CYS A 304 8.43 -13.38 59.94
C CYS A 304 8.42 -14.21 61.22
N SER A 305 9.02 -13.70 62.29
CA SER A 305 8.89 -14.28 63.62
C SER A 305 7.41 -14.21 64.03
N PRO A 306 6.85 -15.29 64.61
CA PRO A 306 5.49 -15.27 65.13
C PRO A 306 5.42 -14.27 66.29
N GLY A 307 4.88 -13.08 66.05
CA GLY A 307 4.72 -12.06 67.09
C GLY A 307 4.42 -10.63 66.61
N ASP A 308 4.60 -10.30 65.33
CA ASP A 308 4.48 -8.90 64.88
C ASP A 308 3.35 -8.68 63.85
N MET A 309 2.13 -8.41 64.35
CA MET A 309 0.91 -8.20 63.54
C MET A 309 0.73 -6.74 63.07
N SER A 310 1.80 -5.95 62.93
CA SER A 310 1.68 -4.50 62.71
C SER A 310 2.04 -3.96 61.32
N LYS A 311 2.35 -4.80 60.30
CA LYS A 311 2.83 -4.31 58.98
C LYS A 311 1.86 -4.58 57.79
N PRO A 312 1.51 -3.56 56.97
CA PRO A 312 0.39 -3.59 56.01
C PRO A 312 0.70 -4.04 54.55
N HIS A 313 1.78 -4.79 54.28
CA HIS A 313 2.17 -5.10 52.89
C HIS A 313 2.33 -6.61 52.61
N CYS A 314 1.20 -7.31 52.55
CA CYS A 314 1.08 -8.65 51.98
C CYS A 314 -0.25 -8.78 51.24
N HIS A 315 -0.36 -8.19 50.04
CA HIS A 315 -1.47 -8.46 49.12
C HIS A 315 -0.96 -9.14 47.85
N VAL A 316 -1.68 -10.18 47.45
CA VAL A 316 -1.46 -10.98 46.23
C VAL A 316 -2.40 -10.42 45.16
N GLU A 317 -1.87 -9.88 44.06
CA GLU A 317 -2.64 -9.46 42.88
C GLU A 317 -2.44 -10.46 41.72
N GLU A 318 -3.56 -10.89 41.13
CA GLU A 318 -3.63 -11.64 39.87
C GLU A 318 -3.61 -10.66 38.67
N VAL A 319 -2.77 -10.92 37.66
CA VAL A 319 -2.65 -10.08 36.46
C VAL A 319 -3.22 -10.83 35.23
N GLY A 320 -4.30 -10.30 34.65
CA GLY A 320 -4.85 -10.69 33.35
C GLY A 320 -4.19 -9.93 32.18
N GLY A 321 -3.89 -10.63 31.09
CA GLY A 321 -3.10 -10.12 29.95
C GLY A 321 -3.93 -9.48 28.82
N GLU A 322 -3.57 -8.24 28.46
CA GLU A 322 -3.99 -7.56 27.23
C GLU A 322 -2.90 -7.68 26.15
N GLY A 323 -3.25 -8.17 24.97
CA GLY A 323 -2.38 -8.18 23.79
C GLY A 323 -2.31 -6.79 23.12
N ARG A 324 -1.23 -6.05 23.36
CA ARG A 324 -0.90 -4.83 22.60
C ARG A 324 -0.07 -5.20 21.37
N CYS A 325 -0.33 -4.55 20.24
CA CYS A 325 0.67 -4.42 19.18
C CYS A 325 1.84 -3.56 19.69
N GLY A 326 2.74 -4.19 20.44
CA GLY A 326 3.96 -3.59 20.92
C GLY A 326 4.94 -3.44 19.77
N TRP A 327 5.22 -2.20 19.40
CA TRP A 327 6.34 -1.87 18.53
C TRP A 327 7.62 -2.02 19.35
N ILE A 328 8.48 -2.99 19.02
CA ILE A 328 9.82 -3.12 19.63
C ILE A 328 10.74 -2.16 18.88
N GLY A 329 10.59 -0.87 19.15
CA GLY A 329 11.46 0.19 18.64
C GLY A 329 12.41 0.64 19.73
N GLY A 330 13.59 0.02 19.81
CA GLY A 330 14.71 0.54 20.57
C GLY A 330 15.51 1.52 19.73
N ARG A 331 15.21 2.81 19.87
CA ARG A 331 16.18 3.91 19.99
C ARG A 331 15.48 5.24 20.23
#